data_AF-A0A7W7KNP7-F1
#
_entry.id   AF-A0A7W7KNP7-F1
#
_cell.length_a   1.000
_cell.length_b   1.000
_cell.length_c   1.000
_cell.angle_alpha   90.00
_cell.angle_beta   90.00
_cell.angle_gamma   90.00
#
_symmetry.space_group_name_H-M   'P 1'
#
loop_
_entity.id
_entity.type
_entity.pdbx_description
1 polymer ?
#
loop_
_entity_poly.entity_id
_entity_poly.type
_entity_poly.pdbx_seq_one_letter_code
_entity_poly.pdbx_strand_id
1 'polypeptide(L)'
;MRIAVVLIFAAILSGCAQQISPAKPKVTPTPRFAFQPTDQQIESAKAVITSMLKDPESARFSGIIGVQVEGRPSASAICGNVNAKNSYGGYVGSVPFMVFGDKGQIWESSSRLNVMNQLLTEVCTPTVPAPAAKEPTSHQAANTESKERQLYELQQRNLPYEQYQQEYRRIMGQ
;
A
#
# COMPACT_ATOMS: atom_id res chain seq x y z
N MET A 1 -65.72 -33.71 -5.83
CA MET A 1 -65.02 -32.74 -4.95
C MET A 1 -64.22 -33.50 -3.89
N ARG A 2 -62.99 -33.94 -4.19
CA ARG A 2 -62.05 -34.58 -3.22
C ARG A 2 -60.67 -34.92 -3.81
N ILE A 3 -60.52 -34.93 -5.13
CA ILE A 3 -59.24 -35.32 -5.79
C ILE A 3 -58.41 -34.10 -6.24
N ALA A 4 -59.01 -32.90 -6.34
CA ALA A 4 -58.31 -31.70 -6.82
C ALA A 4 -57.46 -30.95 -5.77
N VAL A 5 -57.52 -31.33 -4.49
CA VAL A 5 -56.84 -30.60 -3.40
C VAL A 5 -55.43 -31.14 -3.11
N VAL A 6 -55.10 -32.35 -3.59
CA VAL A 6 -53.82 -33.01 -3.25
C VAL A 6 -52.65 -32.55 -4.12
N LEU A 7 -52.90 -31.91 -5.27
CA LEU A 7 -51.83 -31.55 -6.23
C LEU A 7 -51.20 -30.17 -5.99
N ILE A 8 -51.68 -29.38 -5.01
CA ILE A 8 -51.16 -28.02 -4.76
C ILE A 8 -50.07 -28.02 -3.66
N PHE A 9 -49.93 -29.08 -2.85
CA PHE A 9 -48.98 -29.11 -1.74
C PHE A 9 -47.56 -29.59 -2.09
N ALA A 10 -47.31 -30.09 -3.30
CA ALA A 10 -46.02 -30.69 -3.67
C ALA A 10 -45.00 -29.74 -4.32
N ALA A 11 -45.33 -28.46 -4.51
CA ALA A 11 -44.50 -27.53 -5.29
C ALA A 11 -43.71 -26.49 -4.45
N ILE A 12 -43.69 -26.61 -3.11
CA ILE A 12 -42.99 -25.65 -2.22
C ILE A 12 -41.74 -26.27 -1.56
N LEU A 13 -41.36 -27.50 -1.89
CA LEU A 13 -40.12 -28.13 -1.40
C LEU A 13 -38.95 -28.05 -2.38
N SER A 14 -38.95 -27.12 -3.35
CA SER A 14 -37.71 -26.75 -4.04
C SER A 14 -36.86 -25.90 -3.10
N GLY A 15 -36.21 -26.58 -2.13
CA GLY A 15 -35.16 -25.98 -1.33
C GLY A 15 -34.12 -25.37 -2.28
N CYS A 16 -33.68 -24.14 -1.97
CA CYS A 16 -32.48 -23.60 -2.57
C CYS A 16 -31.34 -24.57 -2.23
N ALA A 17 -30.93 -25.38 -3.20
CA ALA A 17 -29.67 -26.10 -3.10
C ALA A 17 -28.58 -25.03 -3.01
N GLN A 18 -28.14 -24.72 -1.78
CA GLN A 18 -26.97 -23.90 -1.54
C GLN A 18 -25.82 -24.58 -2.26
N GLN A 19 -25.45 -24.03 -3.42
CA GLN A 19 -24.31 -24.48 -4.18
C GLN A 19 -23.11 -24.26 -3.27
N ILE A 20 -22.62 -25.33 -2.65
CA ILE A 20 -21.33 -25.37 -1.99
C ILE A 20 -20.33 -25.13 -3.11
N SER A 21 -20.04 -23.86 -3.39
CA SER A 21 -18.97 -23.49 -4.28
C SER A 21 -17.71 -24.12 -3.70
N PRO A 22 -16.91 -24.87 -4.47
CA PRO A 22 -15.65 -25.37 -3.98
C PRO A 22 -14.87 -24.18 -3.42
N ALA A 23 -14.44 -24.30 -2.17
CA ALA A 23 -13.62 -23.28 -1.53
C ALA A 23 -12.48 -22.95 -2.50
N LYS A 24 -12.44 -21.69 -3.00
CA LYS A 24 -11.32 -21.23 -3.83
C LYS A 24 -10.04 -21.61 -3.09
N PRO A 25 -9.06 -22.23 -3.76
CA PRO A 25 -7.77 -22.52 -3.14
C PRO A 25 -7.28 -21.25 -2.45
N LYS A 26 -6.90 -21.36 -1.17
CA LYS A 26 -6.18 -20.29 -0.47
C LYS A 26 -4.84 -20.14 -1.19
N VAL A 27 -4.81 -19.35 -2.25
CA VAL A 27 -3.57 -18.95 -2.91
C VAL A 27 -2.86 -18.07 -1.89
N THR A 28 -1.81 -18.59 -1.26
CA THR A 28 -0.92 -17.78 -0.45
C THR A 28 -0.39 -16.66 -1.35
N PRO A 29 -0.70 -15.38 -1.09
CA PRO A 29 -0.26 -14.29 -1.95
C PRO A 29 1.26 -14.26 -1.97
N THR A 30 1.85 -14.29 -3.17
CA THR A 30 3.30 -14.22 -3.33
C THR A 30 3.83 -12.91 -2.71
N PRO A 31 4.93 -12.96 -1.92
CA PRO A 31 5.49 -11.78 -1.29
C PRO A 31 5.80 -10.65 -2.28
N ARG A 32 5.56 -9.41 -1.86
CA ARG A 32 5.89 -8.19 -2.59
C ARG A 32 6.85 -7.34 -1.78
N PHE A 33 7.89 -6.85 -2.44
CA PHE A 33 8.97 -6.10 -1.82
C PHE A 33 9.08 -4.72 -2.45
N ALA A 34 9.31 -3.70 -1.63
CA ALA A 34 9.64 -2.38 -2.14
C ALA A 34 11.11 -2.33 -2.60
N PHE A 35 11.41 -1.54 -3.62
CA PHE A 35 12.77 -1.26 -4.08
C PHE A 35 12.87 0.22 -4.50
N GLN A 36 14.10 0.73 -4.60
CA GLN A 36 14.35 2.06 -5.14
C GLN A 36 14.41 2.00 -6.68
N PRO A 37 13.48 2.64 -7.41
CA PRO A 37 13.53 2.66 -8.87
C PRO A 37 14.70 3.49 -9.39
N THR A 38 15.19 3.12 -10.56
CA THR A 38 16.16 3.94 -11.32
C THR A 38 15.52 5.21 -11.86
N ASP A 39 16.32 6.24 -12.12
CA ASP A 39 15.82 7.51 -12.69
C ASP A 39 15.05 7.30 -14.00
N GLN A 40 15.50 6.37 -14.84
CA GLN A 40 14.81 6.03 -16.09
C GLN A 40 13.42 5.43 -15.84
N GLN A 41 13.27 4.55 -14.84
CA GLN A 41 11.97 3.98 -14.46
C GLN A 41 11.05 5.05 -13.88
N ILE A 42 11.60 5.95 -13.07
CA ILE A 42 10.86 7.09 -12.50
C ILE A 42 10.34 7.98 -13.62
N GLU A 43 11.21 8.36 -14.55
CA GLU A 43 10.85 9.29 -15.64
C GLU A 43 9.83 8.67 -16.60
N SER A 44 9.99 7.40 -16.94
CA SER A 44 9.01 6.67 -17.76
C SER A 44 7.65 6.61 -17.07
N ALA A 45 7.62 6.32 -15.76
CA ALA A 45 6.37 6.29 -14.99
C ALA A 45 5.72 7.68 -14.92
N LYS A 46 6.51 8.74 -14.67
CA LYS A 46 6.01 10.13 -14.68
C LYS A 46 5.39 10.48 -16.02
N ALA A 47 6.04 10.16 -17.14
CA ALA A 47 5.52 10.45 -18.48
C ALA A 47 4.15 9.81 -18.71
N VAL A 48 3.98 8.53 -18.32
CA VAL A 48 2.69 7.82 -18.40
C VAL A 48 1.63 8.55 -17.58
N ILE A 49 1.91 8.87 -16.31
CA ILE A 49 0.94 9.54 -15.43
C ILE A 49 0.62 10.96 -15.91
N THR A 50 1.62 11.72 -16.32
CA THR A 50 1.48 13.09 -16.83
C THR A 50 0.55 13.14 -18.04
N SER A 51 0.61 12.14 -18.93
CA SER A 51 -0.28 12.04 -20.10
C SER A 51 -1.77 11.86 -19.75
N MET A 52 -2.08 11.44 -18.52
CA MET A 52 -3.44 11.21 -18.02
C MET A 52 -4.03 12.43 -17.30
N LEU A 53 -3.23 13.48 -17.05
CA LEU A 53 -3.63 14.66 -16.28
C LEU A 53 -4.33 15.70 -17.17
N LYS A 54 -5.22 16.49 -16.55
CA LYS A 54 -5.86 17.63 -17.23
C LYS A 54 -4.91 18.78 -17.52
N ASP A 55 -3.89 18.97 -16.67
CA ASP A 55 -2.81 19.94 -16.85
C ASP A 55 -1.46 19.22 -16.63
N PRO A 56 -0.87 18.66 -17.70
CA PRO A 56 0.37 17.87 -17.64
C PRO A 56 1.55 18.60 -16.99
N GLU A 57 1.76 19.87 -17.33
CA GLU A 57 2.91 20.67 -16.89
C GLU A 57 2.82 21.04 -15.40
N SER A 58 1.64 20.88 -14.78
CA SER A 58 1.42 21.15 -13.36
C SER A 58 1.76 19.98 -12.43
N ALA A 59 2.14 18.82 -12.97
CA ALA A 59 2.32 17.60 -12.22
C ALA A 59 3.39 17.72 -11.13
N ARG A 60 3.02 17.40 -9.88
CA ARG A 60 3.94 17.32 -8.74
C ARG A 60 3.92 15.91 -8.17
N PHE A 61 5.05 15.22 -8.30
CA PHE A 61 5.20 13.84 -7.85
C PHE A 61 5.89 13.75 -6.49
N SER A 62 5.51 12.78 -5.67
CA SER A 62 6.16 12.48 -4.39
C SER A 62 6.03 11.01 -4.00
N GLY A 63 6.90 10.55 -3.09
CA GLY A 63 6.82 9.21 -2.50
C GLY A 63 6.99 8.06 -3.52
N ILE A 64 7.80 8.25 -4.55
CA ILE A 64 7.96 7.26 -5.62
C ILE A 64 8.76 6.05 -5.12
N ILE A 65 8.16 4.87 -5.23
CA ILE A 65 8.77 3.58 -4.89
C ILE A 65 8.50 2.56 -6.00
N GLY A 66 9.35 1.54 -6.09
CA GLY A 66 9.08 0.36 -6.89
C GLY A 66 8.54 -0.74 -6.00
N VAL A 67 7.59 -1.53 -6.49
CA VAL A 67 7.12 -2.75 -5.82
C VAL A 67 7.24 -3.92 -6.79
N GLN A 68 7.87 -5.00 -6.36
CA GLN A 68 8.07 -6.21 -7.18
C GLN A 68 7.58 -7.46 -6.47
N VAL A 69 7.11 -8.43 -7.25
CA VAL A 69 6.73 -9.75 -6.75
C VAL A 69 7.96 -10.64 -6.64
N GLU A 70 8.09 -11.38 -5.54
CA GLU A 70 9.17 -12.34 -5.32
C GLU A 70 9.29 -13.34 -6.48
N GLY A 71 10.53 -13.58 -6.92
CA GLY A 71 10.81 -14.51 -8.02
C GLY A 71 10.28 -14.06 -9.38
N ARG A 72 9.69 -12.86 -9.51
CA ARG A 72 9.19 -12.30 -10.78
C ARG A 72 9.57 -10.82 -10.92
N PRO A 73 10.84 -10.50 -11.23
CA PRO A 73 11.29 -9.11 -11.39
C PRO A 73 10.54 -8.34 -12.48
N SER A 74 10.08 -9.04 -13.54
CA SER A 74 9.27 -8.47 -14.60
C SER A 74 7.84 -8.09 -14.16
N ALA A 75 7.38 -8.59 -13.01
CA ALA A 75 6.12 -8.21 -12.40
C ALA A 75 6.36 -7.10 -11.35
N SER A 76 6.87 -5.97 -11.81
CA SER A 76 7.14 -4.78 -10.99
C SER A 76 6.23 -3.61 -11.36
N ALA A 77 5.81 -2.83 -10.37
CA ALA A 77 5.09 -1.57 -10.55
C ALA A 77 5.86 -0.40 -9.94
N ILE A 78 5.71 0.78 -10.52
CA ILE A 78 6.16 2.05 -9.93
C ILE A 78 4.94 2.74 -9.31
N CYS A 79 5.03 3.03 -8.03
CA CYS A 79 3.95 3.62 -7.24
C CYS A 79 4.39 4.96 -6.66
N GLY A 80 3.45 5.85 -6.39
CA GLY A 80 3.72 7.11 -5.73
C GLY A 80 2.47 7.98 -5.66
N ASN A 81 2.65 9.27 -5.40
CA ASN A 81 1.57 10.24 -5.39
C ASN A 81 1.80 11.33 -6.44
N VAL A 82 0.70 11.83 -7.00
CA VAL A 82 0.69 12.96 -7.95
C VAL A 82 -0.33 13.99 -7.49
N ASN A 83 0.03 15.27 -7.57
CA ASN A 83 -0.89 16.39 -7.42
C ASN A 83 -0.78 17.27 -8.67
N ALA A 84 -1.92 17.60 -9.26
CA ALA A 84 -1.99 18.37 -10.51
C ALA A 84 -3.17 19.33 -10.49
N LYS A 85 -3.12 20.32 -11.38
CA LYS A 85 -4.23 21.26 -11.57
C LYS A 85 -5.36 20.60 -12.38
N ASN A 86 -6.59 21.02 -12.09
CA ASN A 86 -7.75 20.73 -12.93
C ASN A 86 -7.91 21.76 -14.05
N SER A 87 -8.97 21.63 -14.85
CA SER A 87 -9.31 22.56 -15.94
C SER A 87 -9.62 24.00 -15.50
N TYR A 88 -9.79 24.23 -14.19
CA TYR A 88 -10.00 25.57 -13.60
C TYR A 88 -8.69 26.16 -13.04
N GLY A 89 -7.55 25.49 -13.21
CA GLY A 89 -6.23 25.97 -12.81
C GLY A 89 -5.85 25.74 -11.35
N GLY A 90 -6.71 25.09 -10.55
CA GLY A 90 -6.47 24.79 -9.14
C GLY A 90 -5.99 23.36 -8.91
N TYR A 91 -5.07 23.17 -7.95
CA TYR A 91 -4.63 21.84 -7.51
C TYR A 91 -5.77 21.11 -6.78
N VAL A 92 -5.95 19.83 -7.12
CA VAL A 92 -7.06 19.00 -6.57
C VAL A 92 -6.66 18.15 -5.37
N GLY A 93 -5.38 18.19 -4.98
CA GLY A 93 -4.85 17.39 -3.88
C GLY A 93 -3.99 16.23 -4.38
N SER A 94 -3.16 15.70 -3.47
CA SER A 94 -2.26 14.60 -3.77
C SER A 94 -3.03 13.28 -3.77
N VAL A 95 -2.98 12.56 -4.88
CA VAL A 95 -3.65 11.27 -5.09
C VAL A 95 -2.64 10.20 -5.47
N PRO A 96 -2.82 8.94 -5.03
CA PRO A 96 -1.87 7.89 -5.36
C PRO A 96 -2.01 7.43 -6.81
N PHE A 97 -0.92 6.94 -7.37
CA PHE A 97 -0.85 6.37 -8.72
C PHE A 97 -0.02 5.08 -8.72
N MET A 98 -0.22 4.27 -9.75
CA MET A 98 0.65 3.16 -10.11
C MET A 98 0.92 3.12 -11.61
N VAL A 99 2.09 2.63 -11.99
CA VAL A 99 2.46 2.32 -13.38
C VAL A 99 2.99 0.90 -13.44
N PHE A 100 2.42 0.09 -14.32
CA PHE A 100 2.86 -1.27 -14.61
C PHE A 100 3.17 -1.38 -16.10
N GLY A 101 4.46 -1.51 -16.44
CA GLY A 101 4.92 -1.42 -17.82
C GLY A 101 4.59 -0.04 -18.43
N ASP A 102 3.76 -0.04 -19.47
CA ASP A 102 3.28 1.14 -20.20
C ASP A 102 1.90 1.64 -19.71
N LYS A 103 1.28 0.97 -18.74
CA LYS A 103 -0.07 1.30 -18.25
C LYS A 103 -0.01 2.02 -16.92
N GLY A 104 -0.63 3.20 -16.85
CA GLY A 104 -0.79 3.98 -15.64
C GLY A 104 -2.22 3.93 -15.09
N GLN A 105 -2.34 4.06 -13.76
CA GLN A 105 -3.61 4.24 -13.06
C GLN A 105 -3.42 5.32 -12.01
N ILE A 106 -4.34 6.29 -11.98
CA ILE A 106 -4.45 7.29 -10.92
C ILE A 106 -5.68 6.95 -10.09
N TRP A 107 -5.61 7.16 -8.78
CA TRP A 107 -6.74 6.99 -7.89
C TRP A 107 -7.94 7.87 -8.27
N GLU A 108 -9.12 7.25 -8.35
CA GLU A 108 -10.35 7.94 -8.71
C GLU A 108 -11.36 7.90 -7.56
N SER A 109 -11.71 9.06 -7.00
CA SER A 109 -12.62 9.16 -5.84
C SER A 109 -14.11 9.04 -6.18
N SER A 110 -14.47 9.06 -7.47
CA SER A 110 -15.86 9.12 -7.94
C SER A 110 -16.67 7.84 -7.66
N SER A 111 -15.99 6.72 -7.41
CA SER A 111 -16.63 5.40 -7.27
C SER A 111 -16.06 4.62 -6.08
N ARG A 112 -16.85 4.47 -5.01
CA ARG A 112 -16.45 3.71 -3.80
C ARG A 112 -16.16 2.23 -4.06
N LEU A 113 -16.64 1.68 -5.18
CA LEU A 113 -16.42 0.30 -5.64
C LEU A 113 -15.45 0.24 -6.83
N ASN A 114 -14.48 1.16 -6.91
CA ASN A 114 -13.52 1.15 -8.00
C ASN A 114 -12.51 0.00 -7.80
N VAL A 115 -12.69 -1.09 -8.53
CA VAL A 115 -11.80 -2.25 -8.56
C VAL A 115 -10.35 -1.83 -8.87
N MET A 116 -10.16 -0.77 -9.65
CA MET A 116 -8.82 -0.26 -9.97
C MET A 116 -8.15 0.43 -8.78
N ASN A 117 -8.91 1.10 -7.91
CA ASN A 117 -8.35 1.65 -6.67
C ASN A 117 -7.92 0.52 -5.71
N GLN A 118 -8.71 -0.55 -5.64
CA GLN A 118 -8.35 -1.73 -4.85
C GLN A 118 -7.06 -2.37 -5.37
N LEU A 119 -6.94 -2.52 -6.70
CA LEU A 119 -5.72 -3.03 -7.33
C LEU A 119 -4.52 -2.13 -7.04
N LEU A 120 -4.70 -0.81 -7.13
CA LEU A 120 -3.67 0.18 -6.83
C LEU A 120 -3.18 0.03 -5.39
N THR A 121 -4.10 -0.04 -4.41
CA THR A 121 -3.73 -0.27 -3.01
C THR A 121 -3.01 -1.59 -2.83
N GLU A 122 -3.50 -2.68 -3.43
CA GLU A 122 -2.92 -4.01 -3.25
C GLU A 122 -1.52 -4.15 -3.87
N VAL A 123 -1.29 -3.57 -5.05
CA VAL A 123 0.00 -3.64 -5.74
C VAL A 123 1.02 -2.72 -5.09
N CYS A 124 0.61 -1.52 -4.67
CA CYS A 124 1.51 -0.52 -4.11
C CYS A 124 1.78 -0.68 -2.61
N THR A 125 1.12 -1.63 -1.94
CA THR A 125 1.43 -1.99 -0.55
C THR A 125 2.38 -3.19 -0.54
N PRO A 126 3.67 -3.00 -0.19
CA PRO A 126 4.58 -4.13 -0.04
C PRO A 126 4.09 -5.00 1.12
N THR A 127 3.95 -6.31 0.87
CA THR A 127 3.47 -7.27 1.88
C THR A 127 4.59 -7.76 2.79
N VAL A 128 5.84 -7.57 2.37
CA VAL A 128 7.03 -7.70 3.21
C VAL A 128 7.68 -6.32 3.24
N PRO A 129 8.06 -5.78 4.41
CA PRO A 129 8.83 -4.54 4.44
C PRO A 129 9.99 -4.65 3.44
N ALA A 130 10.22 -3.59 2.66
CA ALA A 130 11.30 -3.48 1.68
C ALA A 130 12.54 -4.20 2.22
N PRO A 131 13.26 -5.01 1.41
CA PRO A 131 14.40 -5.78 1.89
C PRO A 131 15.28 -4.78 2.61
N ALA A 132 15.32 -4.92 3.94
CA ALA A 132 15.85 -3.90 4.80
C ALA A 132 17.24 -3.58 4.25
N ALA A 133 17.52 -2.31 4.06
CA ALA A 133 18.89 -1.85 3.90
C ALA A 133 19.68 -2.47 5.07
N LYS A 134 20.34 -3.60 4.82
CA LYS A 134 20.99 -4.51 5.79
C LYS A 134 20.24 -4.59 7.12
N GLU A 135 19.46 -5.66 7.35
CA GLU A 135 18.96 -5.96 8.69
C GLU A 135 20.05 -5.67 9.73
N PRO A 136 19.80 -4.80 10.71
CA PRO A 136 20.76 -4.60 11.78
C PRO A 136 21.00 -5.96 12.39
N THR A 137 22.26 -6.41 12.37
CA THR A 137 22.68 -7.67 12.99
C THR A 137 22.06 -7.79 14.38
N SER A 138 21.75 -8.99 14.86
CA SER A 138 21.03 -9.21 16.14
C SER A 138 21.57 -8.36 17.32
N HIS A 139 22.88 -8.08 17.32
CA HIS A 139 23.53 -7.17 18.26
C HIS A 139 23.14 -5.70 18.11
N GLN A 140 22.96 -5.19 16.89
CA GLN A 140 22.51 -3.84 16.59
C GLN A 140 21.01 -3.65 16.87
N ALA A 141 20.18 -4.67 16.63
CA ALA A 141 18.77 -4.65 17.02
C ALA A 141 18.61 -4.62 18.55
N ALA A 142 19.34 -5.49 19.26
CA ALA A 142 19.34 -5.53 20.73
C ALA A 142 19.88 -4.23 21.35
N ASN A 143 20.94 -3.64 20.77
CA ASN A 143 21.48 -2.36 21.24
C ASN A 143 20.53 -1.19 20.98
N THR A 144 19.80 -1.18 19.86
CA THR A 144 18.81 -0.14 19.56
C THR A 144 17.63 -0.22 20.53
N GLU A 145 17.09 -1.42 20.77
CA GLU A 145 16.01 -1.62 21.74
C GLU A 145 16.45 -1.25 23.17
N SER A 146 17.69 -1.58 23.54
CA SER A 146 18.27 -1.17 24.82
C SER A 146 18.38 0.35 24.96
N LYS A 147 18.80 1.08 23.91
CA LYS A 147 18.91 2.54 23.93
C LYS A 147 17.54 3.22 23.95
N GLU A 148 16.56 2.70 23.22
CA GLU A 148 15.19 3.22 23.20
C GLU A 148 14.52 3.11 24.57
N ARG A 149 14.73 1.98 25.27
CA ARG A 149 14.26 1.83 26.66
C ARG A 149 14.90 2.84 27.62
N GLN A 150 16.22 3.02 27.52
CA GLN A 150 16.93 4.02 28.33
C GLN A 150 16.46 5.45 28.05
N LEU A 151 16.12 5.75 26.80
CA LEU A 151 15.59 7.06 26.40
C LEU A 151 14.17 7.29 26.95
N TYR A 152 13.33 6.25 26.93
CA TYR A 152 11.99 6.30 27.52
C TYR A 152 12.04 6.55 29.03
N GLU A 153 12.92 5.85 29.75
CA GLU A 153 13.15 6.08 31.18
C GLU A 153 13.73 7.47 31.48
N LEU A 154 14.57 8.01 30.59
CA LEU A 154 15.08 9.38 30.72
C LEU A 154 13.97 10.42 30.56
N GLN A 155 13.04 10.24 29.62
CA GLN A 155 11.90 11.12 29.42
C GLN A 155 10.93 11.11 30.61
N GLN A 156 10.82 10.00 31.32
CA GLN A 156 9.99 9.89 32.53
C GLN A 156 10.62 10.56 33.76
N ARG A 157 11.93 10.83 33.74
CA ARG A 157 12.59 11.55 34.82
C ARG A 157 12.36 13.04 34.64
N ASN A 158 11.79 13.67 35.67
CA ASN A 158 11.57 15.12 35.72
C ASN A 158 12.89 15.88 35.98
N LEU A 159 13.83 15.77 35.04
CA LEU A 159 15.16 16.39 35.13
C LEU A 159 15.15 17.81 34.55
N PRO A 160 15.97 18.73 35.08
CA PRO A 160 16.24 19.99 34.43
C PRO A 160 16.90 19.78 33.06
N TYR A 161 16.60 20.65 32.10
CA TYR A 161 16.94 20.48 30.68
C TYR A 161 18.42 20.18 30.41
N GLU A 162 19.34 20.87 31.11
CA GLU A 162 20.79 20.66 30.97
C GLU A 162 21.22 19.24 31.33
N GLN A 163 20.65 18.66 32.40
CA GLN A 163 20.94 17.29 32.82
C GLN A 163 20.33 16.28 31.85
N TYR A 164 19.11 16.54 31.36
CA TYR A 164 18.49 15.72 30.33
C TYR A 164 19.36 15.67 29.05
N GLN A 165 19.89 16.80 28.60
CA GLN A 165 20.75 16.84 27.41
C GLN A 165 22.08 16.08 27.58
N GLN A 166 22.65 16.09 28.79
CA GLN A 166 23.87 15.32 29.08
C GLN A 166 23.59 13.81 29.04
N GLU A 167 22.51 13.35 29.66
CA GLU A 167 22.14 11.93 29.67
C GLU A 167 21.68 11.44 28.29
N TYR A 168 20.97 12.28 27.53
CA TYR A 168 20.61 11.98 26.15
C TYR A 168 21.85 11.71 25.28
N ARG A 169 22.88 12.57 25.38
CA ARG A 169 24.15 12.39 24.65
C ARG A 169 24.87 11.10 25.03
N ARG A 170 24.92 10.77 26.33
CA ARG A 170 25.48 9.50 26.82
C ARG A 170 24.79 8.26 26.23
N ILE A 171 23.45 8.24 26.21
CA ILE A 171 22.66 7.12 25.64
C ILE A 171 22.91 7.01 24.12
N MET A 172 23.01 8.15 23.44
CA MET A 172 23.24 8.20 21.99
C MET A 172 24.68 7.89 21.59
N GLY A 173 25.64 7.97 22.52
CA GLY A 173 27.06 7.70 22.27
C GLY A 173 27.78 8.83 21.52
N GLN A 174 27.37 10.08 21.79
CA GLN A 174 27.97 11.32 21.28
C GLN A 174 28.72 12.04 22.40
#